data_AF-A0A0F3NEA0-F1
#
_entry.id   AF-A0A0F3NEA0-F1
#
_cell.length_a   1.000
_cell.length_b   1.000
_cell.length_c   1.000
_cell.angle_alpha   90.00
_cell.angle_beta   90.00
_cell.angle_gamma   90.00
#
_symmetry.space_group_name_H-M   'P 1'
#
loop_
_entity.id
_entity.type
_entity.pdbx_description
1 polymer ?
#
loop_
_entity_poly.entity_id
_entity_poly.type
_entity_poly.pdbx_seq_one_letter_code
_entity_poly.pdbx_strand_id
1 'polypeptide(L)'
;MFSKLQQVLKGKGESSARQSSDKGIQPQELEDESGKQGEASTGAASSSILANPERIVLHPDEGLGGVLSQLEFEEKQAEAALCQAVCTASSTELKIEDLTCIGNTGEDGKLRIYTDRRNPDGTDKIFPSGALSLFLVTCKVSSNYLKGHECIRNAYPIPGDSSTVQCMAYCLVQENEITKFTHGCRNTRQHFIPFLHSSLVHCAILHSALDVLPFSVEEQKLRGCLTHCKLEYIYSKTAMKELQAEQNAQEDISYKTRTHLAYKRRHSLTAGIFDLDRNMNKALCAIIQNMNGPQVNIKKRTCIGHTCGEELIIYNSSILHAKNKVLPQGMSMFLVKATVPTKDIRHAMHSTAVFKEGSDTQKMMLYCLVNGSDITNFLCECKNGNKRSHKPFYYCQIIFSHHLRDPSMLLPEHMEEQMLREALAGFNVMNVRYSDTMPLEGDQKQELPSCSLMEASTQASHSRQMT
;
A
#
# COMPACT_ATOMS: atom_id res chain seq x y z
N MET A 1 17.62 -1.55 -14.58
CA MET A 1 16.30 -0.92 -14.29
C MET A 1 15.16 -1.87 -13.81
N PHE A 2 14.70 -2.88 -14.56
CA PHE A 2 13.47 -3.64 -14.20
C PHE A 2 13.53 -4.45 -12.87
N SER A 3 14.68 -5.05 -12.54
CA SER A 3 14.82 -5.93 -11.35
C SER A 3 14.76 -5.17 -10.01
N LYS A 4 15.50 -4.06 -9.88
CA LYS A 4 15.46 -3.21 -8.68
C LYS A 4 14.11 -2.51 -8.52
N LEU A 5 13.45 -2.10 -9.61
CA LEU A 5 12.12 -1.50 -9.57
C LEU A 5 11.04 -2.50 -9.11
N GLN A 6 11.12 -3.76 -9.55
CA GLN A 6 10.23 -4.83 -9.08
C GLN A 6 10.42 -5.14 -7.59
N GLN A 7 11.65 -5.11 -7.07
CA GLN A 7 11.93 -5.30 -5.65
C GLN A 7 11.40 -4.14 -4.78
N VAL A 8 11.58 -2.90 -5.24
CA VAL A 8 11.04 -1.70 -4.56
C VAL A 8 9.51 -1.68 -4.53
N LEU A 9 8.85 -2.20 -5.58
CA LEU A 9 7.38 -2.29 -5.64
C LEU A 9 6.82 -3.46 -4.81
N LYS A 10 7.50 -4.61 -4.74
CA LYS A 10 7.08 -5.75 -3.91
C LYS A 10 7.19 -5.48 -2.40
N GLY A 11 8.14 -4.65 -1.96
CA GLY A 11 8.36 -4.39 -0.52
C GLY A 11 7.33 -3.50 0.18
N LYS A 12 6.34 -2.93 -0.53
CA LYS A 12 5.43 -1.91 0.02
C LYS A 12 4.00 -2.35 0.32
N GLY A 13 3.67 -3.64 0.22
CA GLY A 13 2.33 -4.08 0.55
C GLY A 13 2.22 -5.58 0.69
N GLU A 14 2.43 -6.09 1.90
CA GLU A 14 1.82 -7.30 2.44
C GLU A 14 2.25 -7.47 3.90
N SER A 15 1.44 -6.93 4.81
CA SER A 15 1.53 -7.20 6.24
C SER A 15 0.13 -7.08 6.85
N SER A 16 -0.72 -8.08 6.61
CA SER A 16 -1.75 -8.53 7.56
C SER A 16 -2.56 -9.67 6.96
N ALA A 17 -2.23 -10.90 7.34
CA ALA A 17 -3.19 -11.98 7.49
C ALA A 17 -2.52 -13.06 8.37
N ARG A 18 -2.84 -13.09 9.67
CA ARG A 18 -2.64 -14.30 10.48
C ARG A 18 -3.99 -14.81 10.95
N GLN A 19 -4.20 -16.07 10.63
CA GLN A 19 -5.36 -16.91 10.89
C GLN A 19 -5.51 -17.17 12.39
N SER A 20 -6.76 -17.13 12.84
CA SER A 20 -7.24 -17.84 14.02
C SER A 20 -7.74 -19.22 13.59
N SER A 21 -7.17 -20.28 14.14
CA SER A 21 -7.84 -21.58 14.19
C SER A 21 -7.59 -22.22 15.55
N ASP A 22 -8.68 -22.22 16.31
CA ASP A 22 -8.94 -23.02 17.49
C ASP A 22 -8.78 -24.52 17.21
N LYS A 23 -8.14 -25.24 18.13
CA LYS A 23 -8.52 -26.59 18.59
C LYS A 23 -7.66 -26.99 19.78
N GLY A 24 -8.30 -27.10 20.94
CA GLY A 24 -7.72 -27.72 22.13
C GLY A 24 -7.69 -29.25 22.02
N ILE A 25 -6.81 -29.84 22.83
CA ILE A 25 -7.01 -31.03 23.68
C ILE A 25 -5.86 -31.00 24.71
N GLN A 26 -6.21 -31.35 25.95
CA GLN A 26 -5.41 -31.30 27.17
C GLN A 26 -4.89 -32.73 27.52
N PRO A 27 -4.20 -32.99 28.66
CA PRO A 27 -2.80 -33.41 28.70
C PRO A 27 -2.58 -34.85 29.23
N GLN A 28 -1.35 -35.36 29.13
CA GLN A 28 -0.90 -36.45 30.00
C GLN A 28 0.61 -36.41 30.26
N GLU A 29 0.95 -36.58 31.54
CA GLU A 29 2.28 -36.59 32.15
C GLU A 29 3.00 -37.94 31.95
N LEU A 30 4.35 -37.93 31.90
CA LEU A 30 5.25 -38.63 32.85
C LEU A 30 6.69 -38.79 32.30
N GLU A 31 7.62 -38.25 33.10
CA GLU A 31 8.94 -38.76 33.54
C GLU A 31 10.19 -38.95 32.64
N ASP A 32 11.30 -38.61 33.31
CA ASP A 32 12.74 -38.61 33.02
C ASP A 32 13.36 -39.91 32.49
N GLU A 33 14.38 -39.81 31.62
CA GLU A 33 15.80 -40.05 31.99
C GLU A 33 16.78 -40.04 30.79
N SER A 34 17.93 -39.38 31.03
CA SER A 34 19.30 -39.54 30.49
C SER A 34 19.61 -40.20 29.12
N GLY A 35 20.25 -39.40 28.24
CA GLY A 35 21.61 -39.62 27.71
C GLY A 35 21.87 -40.60 26.56
N LYS A 36 22.17 -40.08 25.36
CA LYS A 36 23.43 -40.29 24.58
C LYS A 36 23.35 -39.72 23.15
N GLN A 37 24.53 -39.36 22.65
CA GLN A 37 24.87 -38.82 21.33
C GLN A 37 24.30 -39.63 20.14
N GLY A 38 23.92 -38.91 19.07
CA GLY A 38 23.68 -39.47 17.75
C GLY A 38 23.06 -38.44 16.80
N GLU A 39 23.70 -38.25 15.65
CA GLU A 39 23.38 -37.30 14.57
C GLU A 39 21.97 -37.48 13.98
N ALA A 40 21.33 -36.37 13.60
CA ALA A 40 20.82 -36.10 12.23
C ALA A 40 19.79 -34.96 12.21
N SER A 41 19.98 -34.11 11.20
CA SER A 41 19.06 -33.15 10.55
C SER A 41 17.62 -33.02 11.06
N THR A 42 17.17 -31.77 11.22
CA THR A 42 16.15 -31.13 10.36
C THR A 42 15.84 -29.72 10.87
N GLY A 43 15.55 -28.81 9.94
CA GLY A 43 14.48 -27.82 10.16
C GLY A 43 14.87 -26.42 10.64
N ALA A 44 14.90 -25.50 9.68
CA ALA A 44 14.43 -24.12 9.82
C ALA A 44 15.24 -23.16 10.72
N ALA A 45 16.42 -22.77 10.26
CA ALA A 45 16.93 -21.44 10.55
C ALA A 45 16.39 -20.47 9.48
N SER A 46 15.20 -19.91 9.73
CA SER A 46 14.72 -18.72 9.04
C SER A 46 15.63 -17.55 9.42
N SER A 47 16.67 -17.29 8.62
CA SER A 47 17.52 -16.12 8.79
C SER A 47 16.98 -14.95 7.96
N SER A 48 16.92 -13.83 8.66
CA SER A 48 16.22 -12.58 8.36
C SER A 48 16.86 -11.76 7.23
N ILE A 49 16.05 -11.38 6.24
CA ILE A 49 16.36 -10.45 5.13
C ILE A 49 16.37 -8.98 5.62
N LEU A 50 16.97 -8.69 6.78
CA LEU A 50 17.00 -7.31 7.34
C LEU A 50 18.34 -6.97 8.03
N ALA A 51 19.47 -7.38 7.45
CA ALA A 51 20.79 -7.02 7.98
C ALA A 51 21.72 -6.41 6.91
N ASN A 52 21.21 -5.40 6.18
CA ASN A 52 21.91 -4.14 5.86
C ASN A 52 21.20 -3.39 4.72
N PRO A 53 20.19 -2.55 5.03
CA PRO A 53 19.86 -1.41 4.20
C PRO A 53 20.74 -0.25 4.67
N GLU A 54 21.98 -0.17 4.20
CA GLU A 54 22.63 1.15 4.22
C GLU A 54 21.78 2.07 3.36
N ARG A 55 21.23 3.06 4.06
CA ARG A 55 20.04 3.80 3.69
C ARG A 55 20.29 4.62 2.43
N ILE A 56 19.49 4.41 1.40
CA ILE A 56 19.13 5.51 0.50
C ILE A 56 18.30 6.48 1.36
N VAL A 57 18.97 7.44 2.02
CA VAL A 57 18.32 8.53 2.73
C VAL A 57 17.79 9.48 1.68
N LEU A 58 16.50 9.34 1.35
CA LEU A 58 15.82 10.28 0.49
C LEU A 58 15.74 11.62 1.22
N HIS A 59 16.65 12.54 0.91
CA HIS A 59 16.50 13.92 1.32
C HIS A 59 15.26 14.51 0.63
N PRO A 60 14.40 15.27 1.32
CA PRO A 60 13.17 15.84 0.74
C PRO A 60 13.39 16.68 -0.52
N ASP A 61 14.62 17.16 -0.73
CA ASP A 61 15.03 17.99 -1.87
C ASP A 61 15.60 17.19 -3.05
N GLU A 62 15.89 15.90 -2.89
CA GLU A 62 16.33 15.03 -3.98
C GLU A 62 15.10 14.45 -4.70
N GLY A 63 14.70 15.09 -5.79
CA GLY A 63 13.63 14.59 -6.66
C GLY A 63 13.91 13.16 -7.12
N LEU A 64 12.85 12.39 -7.40
CA LEU A 64 12.90 11.00 -7.88
C LEU A 64 13.91 10.78 -9.02
N GLY A 65 14.17 11.79 -9.86
CA GLY A 65 15.19 11.75 -10.91
C GLY A 65 16.62 11.57 -10.40
N GLY A 66 17.02 12.21 -9.30
CA GLY A 66 18.36 12.09 -8.73
C GLY A 66 18.66 10.68 -8.22
N VAL A 67 17.68 10.08 -7.53
CA VAL A 67 17.75 8.71 -7.02
C VAL A 67 17.86 7.70 -8.16
N LEU A 68 17.09 7.89 -9.24
CA LEU A 68 17.16 7.02 -10.40
C LEU A 68 18.53 7.10 -11.08
N SER A 69 19.09 8.30 -11.25
CA SER A 69 20.43 8.47 -11.82
C SER A 69 21.52 7.83 -10.96
N GLN A 70 21.42 7.92 -9.63
CA GLN A 70 22.36 7.27 -8.72
C GLN A 70 22.28 5.74 -8.83
N LEU A 71 21.06 5.19 -8.85
CA LEU A 71 20.85 3.74 -9.01
C LEU A 71 21.37 3.22 -10.35
N GLU A 72 21.21 4.01 -11.43
CA GLU A 72 21.77 3.69 -12.74
C GLU A 72 23.30 3.70 -12.74
N PHE A 73 23.91 4.66 -12.03
CA PHE A 73 25.37 4.73 -11.89
C PHE A 73 25.92 3.52 -11.12
N GLU A 74 25.31 3.17 -9.99
CA GLU A 74 25.68 1.99 -9.20
C GLU A 74 25.48 0.67 -9.99
N GLU A 75 24.41 0.56 -10.78
CA GLU A 75 24.17 -0.59 -11.67
C GLU A 75 25.30 -0.72 -12.70
N LYS A 76 25.70 0.37 -13.37
CA LYS A 76 26.82 0.37 -14.32
C LYS A 76 28.15 0.03 -13.67
N GLN A 77 28.40 0.54 -12.46
CA GLN A 77 29.63 0.26 -11.72
C GLN A 77 29.72 -1.23 -11.34
N ALA A 78 28.62 -1.82 -10.88
CA ALA A 78 28.54 -3.23 -10.55
C ALA A 78 28.70 -4.12 -11.79
N GLU A 79 28.09 -3.74 -12.93
CA GLU A 79 28.26 -4.43 -14.22
C GLU A 79 29.72 -4.41 -14.70
N ALA A 80 30.39 -3.26 -14.60
CA ALA A 80 31.81 -3.14 -14.95
C ALA A 80 32.70 -4.01 -14.05
N ALA A 81 32.46 -3.99 -12.73
CA ALA A 81 33.16 -4.83 -11.76
C ALA A 81 32.95 -6.32 -12.05
N LEU A 82 31.72 -6.71 -12.43
CA LEU A 82 31.40 -8.07 -12.82
C LEU A 82 32.14 -8.49 -14.09
N CYS A 83 32.15 -7.66 -15.12
CA CYS A 83 32.87 -7.95 -16.36
C CYS A 83 34.36 -8.17 -16.07
N GLN A 84 34.95 -7.30 -15.25
CA GLN A 84 36.34 -7.43 -14.83
C GLN A 84 36.60 -8.72 -14.04
N ALA A 85 35.74 -9.05 -13.07
CA ALA A 85 35.87 -10.25 -12.26
C ALA A 85 35.82 -11.51 -13.13
N VAL A 86 34.87 -11.61 -14.06
CA VAL A 86 34.75 -12.73 -14.99
C VAL A 86 35.96 -12.82 -15.94
N CYS A 87 36.44 -11.68 -16.44
CA CYS A 87 37.60 -11.63 -17.34
C CYS A 87 38.92 -12.03 -16.67
N THR A 88 39.02 -11.87 -15.35
CA THR A 88 40.25 -12.12 -14.57
C THR A 88 40.19 -13.38 -13.72
N ALA A 89 39.03 -14.06 -13.69
CA ALA A 89 38.85 -15.28 -12.94
C ALA A 89 39.83 -16.37 -13.40
N SER A 90 40.42 -17.07 -12.44
CA SER A 90 41.29 -18.21 -12.72
C SER A 90 40.48 -19.43 -13.16
N SER A 91 41.18 -20.45 -13.66
CA SER A 91 40.57 -21.74 -14.02
C SER A 91 39.94 -22.50 -12.84
N THR A 92 40.25 -22.12 -11.59
CA THR A 92 39.61 -22.68 -10.39
C THR A 92 38.31 -21.97 -10.04
N GLU A 93 38.18 -20.68 -10.40
CA GLU A 93 37.02 -19.86 -10.07
C GLU A 93 36.00 -19.80 -11.22
N LEU A 94 36.42 -20.07 -12.46
CA LEU A 94 35.57 -20.01 -13.64
C LEU A 94 35.67 -21.29 -14.49
N LYS A 95 34.51 -21.83 -14.83
CA LYS A 95 34.35 -22.97 -15.73
C LYS A 95 33.47 -22.57 -16.91
N ILE A 96 33.99 -22.66 -18.13
CA ILE A 96 33.18 -22.48 -19.34
C ILE A 96 32.35 -23.74 -19.58
N GLU A 97 31.04 -23.55 -19.80
CA GLU A 97 30.08 -24.62 -20.08
C GLU A 97 29.76 -24.72 -21.57
N ASP A 98 29.55 -23.57 -22.22
CA ASP A 98 29.22 -23.50 -23.63
C ASP A 98 29.86 -22.28 -24.29
N LEU A 99 30.14 -22.42 -25.58
CA LEU A 99 30.67 -21.37 -26.44
C LEU A 99 29.98 -21.43 -27.79
N THR A 100 29.16 -20.42 -28.07
CA THR A 100 28.38 -20.33 -29.29
C THR A 100 28.70 -19.02 -30.01
N CYS A 101 29.08 -19.09 -31.29
CA CYS A 101 29.13 -17.89 -32.14
C CYS A 101 27.69 -17.48 -32.45
N ILE A 102 27.34 -16.23 -32.14
CA ILE A 102 25.99 -15.68 -32.32
C ILE A 102 25.96 -14.52 -33.31
N GLY A 103 27.09 -14.13 -33.88
CA GLY A 103 27.12 -13.08 -34.89
C GLY A 103 28.46 -12.89 -35.58
N ASN A 104 28.41 -12.32 -36.77
CA ASN A 104 29.58 -12.07 -37.63
C ASN A 104 29.44 -10.77 -38.39
N THR A 105 30.58 -10.21 -38.77
CA THR A 105 30.62 -9.03 -39.63
C THR A 105 30.49 -9.45 -41.09
N GLY A 106 29.47 -8.94 -41.78
CA GLY A 106 29.29 -9.17 -43.21
C GLY A 106 30.22 -8.36 -44.10
N GLU A 107 30.16 -8.63 -45.41
CA GLU A 107 30.90 -7.87 -46.43
C GLU A 107 30.52 -6.38 -46.44
N ASP A 108 29.29 -6.04 -46.03
CA ASP A 108 28.79 -4.68 -45.88
C ASP A 108 29.25 -3.99 -44.57
N GLY A 109 30.12 -4.65 -43.79
CA GLY A 109 30.68 -4.13 -42.55
C GLY A 109 29.70 -4.08 -41.38
N LYS A 110 28.51 -4.68 -41.51
CA LYS A 110 27.53 -4.79 -40.42
C LYS A 110 27.76 -6.05 -39.60
N LEU A 111 27.71 -5.93 -38.27
CA LEU A 111 27.72 -7.06 -37.35
C LEU A 111 26.29 -7.60 -37.25
N ARG A 112 26.06 -8.76 -37.86
CA ARG A 112 24.79 -9.49 -37.83
C ARG A 112 24.74 -10.36 -36.60
N ILE A 113 23.77 -10.13 -35.72
CA ILE A 113 23.53 -10.91 -34.50
C ILE A 113 22.29 -11.75 -34.72
N TYR A 114 22.41 -13.07 -34.61
CA TYR A 114 21.34 -14.01 -34.81
C TYR A 114 20.70 -14.34 -33.46
N THR A 115 19.39 -14.15 -33.37
CA THR A 115 18.65 -14.37 -32.11
C THR A 115 18.43 -15.85 -31.85
N ASP A 116 18.39 -16.65 -32.91
CA ASP A 116 18.35 -18.09 -32.81
C ASP A 116 19.76 -18.64 -32.64
N ARG A 117 20.09 -18.92 -31.38
CA ARG A 117 21.35 -19.54 -31.00
C ARG A 117 21.53 -20.94 -31.60
N ARG A 118 20.49 -21.52 -32.24
CA ARG A 118 20.50 -22.80 -32.96
C ARG A 118 20.42 -22.67 -34.49
N ASN A 119 20.44 -21.45 -35.03
CA ASN A 119 20.42 -21.13 -36.47
C ASN A 119 19.06 -21.43 -37.16
N PRO A 120 18.44 -20.46 -37.89
CA PRO A 120 17.11 -20.63 -38.49
C PRO A 120 17.03 -21.61 -39.68
N ASP A 121 18.17 -22.03 -40.23
CA ASP A 121 18.23 -22.84 -41.46
C ASP A 121 18.51 -24.34 -41.18
N GLY A 122 18.60 -24.74 -39.91
CA GLY A 122 18.86 -26.12 -39.51
C GLY A 122 20.28 -26.63 -39.78
N THR A 123 21.20 -25.76 -40.21
CA THR A 123 22.63 -26.05 -40.27
C THR A 123 23.26 -25.70 -38.93
N ASP A 124 23.83 -26.71 -38.26
CA ASP A 124 24.50 -26.54 -36.98
C ASP A 124 25.60 -25.46 -37.09
N LYS A 125 25.37 -24.34 -36.39
CA LYS A 125 26.32 -23.28 -35.99
C LYS A 125 26.57 -22.17 -37.02
N ILE A 126 26.50 -20.94 -36.53
CA ILE A 126 27.07 -19.76 -37.19
C ILE A 126 28.58 -19.94 -37.17
N PHE A 127 29.19 -20.05 -38.35
CA PHE A 127 30.65 -20.18 -38.44
C PHE A 127 31.28 -18.80 -38.29
N PRO A 128 32.26 -18.62 -37.40
CA PRO A 128 32.96 -17.34 -37.28
C PRO A 128 33.56 -16.91 -38.62
N SER A 129 33.22 -15.72 -39.09
CA SER A 129 33.70 -15.16 -40.36
C SER A 129 33.67 -13.63 -40.36
N GLY A 130 34.43 -13.02 -41.28
CA GLY A 130 34.58 -11.58 -41.39
C GLY A 130 35.50 -10.99 -40.32
N ALA A 131 35.61 -9.67 -40.28
CA ALA A 131 36.59 -8.97 -39.44
C ALA A 131 36.38 -9.17 -37.93
N LEU A 132 35.11 -9.27 -37.49
CA LEU A 132 34.73 -9.46 -36.09
C LEU A 132 33.62 -10.51 -35.98
N SER A 133 33.74 -11.39 -34.99
CA SER A 133 32.74 -12.37 -34.60
C SER A 133 32.32 -12.16 -33.15
N LEU A 134 31.01 -12.27 -32.87
CA LEU A 134 30.43 -12.17 -31.55
C LEU A 134 30.14 -13.58 -31.00
N PHE A 135 30.74 -13.88 -29.86
CA PHE A 135 30.55 -15.15 -29.15
C PHE A 135 29.74 -14.93 -27.88
N LEU A 136 28.79 -15.84 -27.63
CA LEU A 136 28.16 -16.03 -26.34
C LEU A 136 28.88 -17.16 -25.61
N VAL A 137 29.44 -16.84 -24.44
CA VAL A 137 30.11 -17.78 -23.54
C VAL A 137 29.23 -17.99 -22.32
N THR A 138 28.74 -19.22 -22.15
CA THR A 138 28.08 -19.61 -20.90
C THR A 138 29.13 -20.18 -19.97
N CYS A 139 29.24 -19.63 -18.76
CA CYS A 139 30.22 -20.07 -17.78
C CYS A 139 29.61 -20.14 -16.38
N LYS A 140 30.26 -20.91 -15.50
CA LYS A 140 29.98 -21.01 -14.08
C LYS A 140 31.11 -20.36 -13.32
N VAL A 141 30.76 -19.41 -12.46
CA VAL A 141 31.72 -18.67 -11.63
C VAL A 141 31.46 -18.99 -10.16
N SER A 142 32.52 -19.20 -9.40
CA SER A 142 32.47 -19.42 -7.96
C SER A 142 31.76 -18.27 -7.24
N SER A 143 30.75 -18.60 -6.43
CA SER A 143 30.05 -17.60 -5.61
C SER A 143 30.99 -16.93 -4.62
N ASN A 144 31.97 -17.65 -4.07
CA ASN A 144 32.92 -17.11 -3.10
C ASN A 144 33.83 -16.06 -3.75
N TYR A 145 34.28 -16.32 -4.98
CA TYR A 145 35.03 -15.36 -5.77
C TYR A 145 34.22 -14.09 -6.04
N LEU A 146 32.98 -14.23 -6.53
CA LEU A 146 32.11 -13.07 -6.79
C LEU A 146 31.78 -12.27 -5.51
N LYS A 147 31.55 -12.94 -4.38
CA LYS A 147 31.32 -12.30 -3.07
C LYS A 147 32.53 -11.54 -2.55
N GLY A 148 33.74 -11.90 -2.98
CA GLY A 148 34.97 -11.17 -2.68
C GLY A 148 34.99 -9.76 -3.29
N HIS A 149 34.16 -9.49 -4.30
CA HIS A 149 34.01 -8.17 -4.90
C HIS A 149 32.82 -7.42 -4.31
N GLU A 150 33.08 -6.39 -3.51
CA GLU A 150 32.06 -5.62 -2.79
C GLU A 150 30.94 -5.07 -3.71
N CYS A 151 31.31 -4.46 -4.84
CA CYS A 151 30.34 -3.91 -5.80
C CYS A 151 29.39 -4.98 -6.36
N ILE A 152 29.90 -6.20 -6.60
CA ILE A 152 29.11 -7.32 -7.14
C ILE A 152 28.21 -7.88 -6.04
N ARG A 153 28.78 -8.13 -4.86
CA ARG A 153 28.07 -8.65 -3.67
C ARG A 153 26.87 -7.78 -3.31
N ASN A 154 27.03 -6.47 -3.37
CA ASN A 154 25.98 -5.53 -2.98
C ASN A 154 24.92 -5.36 -4.07
N ALA A 155 25.27 -5.56 -5.34
CA ALA A 155 24.37 -5.32 -6.48
C ALA A 155 23.60 -6.56 -6.95
N TYR A 156 24.15 -7.77 -6.75
CA TYR A 156 23.57 -9.01 -7.24
C TYR A 156 23.25 -9.99 -6.10
N PRO A 157 22.09 -10.67 -6.12
CA PRO A 157 21.74 -11.66 -5.12
C PRO A 157 22.52 -12.96 -5.35
N ILE A 158 23.76 -13.06 -4.85
CA ILE A 158 24.60 -14.26 -4.99
C ILE A 158 24.16 -15.33 -3.96
N PRO A 159 23.87 -16.59 -4.36
CA PRO A 159 23.39 -17.64 -3.46
C PRO A 159 24.49 -18.12 -2.48
N GLY A 160 24.07 -18.89 -1.45
CA GLY A 160 24.92 -19.39 -0.36
C GLY A 160 26.06 -20.34 -0.75
N ASP A 161 26.92 -20.64 0.24
CA ASP A 161 28.37 -20.92 0.19
C ASP A 161 28.87 -22.22 -0.49
N SER A 162 28.08 -22.87 -1.35
CA SER A 162 28.54 -24.05 -2.09
C SER A 162 28.12 -24.09 -3.56
N SER A 163 27.61 -22.99 -4.09
CA SER A 163 27.07 -22.93 -5.45
C SER A 163 27.94 -22.09 -6.39
N THR A 164 28.01 -22.48 -7.66
CA THR A 164 28.50 -21.62 -8.76
C THR A 164 27.34 -20.79 -9.30
N VAL A 165 27.59 -19.54 -9.68
CA VAL A 165 26.66 -18.69 -10.41
C VAL A 165 26.85 -18.91 -11.91
N GLN A 166 25.76 -19.05 -12.66
CA GLN A 166 25.83 -19.08 -14.11
C GLN A 166 25.93 -17.65 -14.65
N CYS A 167 26.91 -17.42 -15.52
CA CYS A 167 27.15 -16.15 -16.18
C CYS A 167 27.14 -16.34 -17.70
N MET A 168 26.61 -15.35 -18.40
CA MET A 168 26.70 -15.21 -19.85
C MET A 168 27.66 -14.07 -20.17
N ALA A 169 28.68 -14.33 -20.97
CA ALA A 169 29.61 -13.31 -21.45
C ALA A 169 29.54 -13.19 -22.96
N TYR A 170 29.32 -11.98 -23.46
CA TYR A 170 29.33 -11.65 -24.88
C TYR A 170 30.72 -11.12 -25.23
N CYS A 171 31.43 -11.86 -26.06
CA CYS A 171 32.82 -11.60 -26.41
C CYS A 171 32.92 -11.24 -27.89
N LEU A 172 33.37 -10.03 -28.21
CA LEU A 172 33.70 -9.64 -29.57
C LEU A 172 35.16 -10.01 -29.85
N VAL A 173 35.39 -10.77 -30.92
CA VAL A 173 36.69 -11.39 -31.23
C VAL A 173 37.07 -11.09 -32.68
N GLN A 174 38.32 -10.68 -32.89
CA GLN A 174 38.89 -10.44 -34.22
C GLN A 174 39.20 -11.76 -34.93
N GLU A 175 39.05 -11.79 -36.25
CA GLU A 175 39.23 -12.98 -37.10
C GLU A 175 40.51 -13.78 -36.79
N ASN A 176 41.64 -13.10 -36.68
CA ASN A 176 42.95 -13.68 -36.40
C ASN A 176 43.10 -14.29 -35.00
N GLU A 177 42.23 -13.92 -34.04
CA GLU A 177 42.28 -14.39 -32.66
C GLU A 177 41.22 -15.47 -32.36
N ILE A 178 40.29 -15.75 -33.30
CA ILE A 178 39.18 -16.69 -33.10
C ILE A 178 39.68 -18.10 -32.72
N THR A 179 40.68 -18.61 -33.43
CA THR A 179 41.22 -19.96 -33.15
C THR A 179 41.82 -20.03 -31.75
N LYS A 180 42.58 -19.01 -31.34
CA LYS A 180 43.17 -18.96 -29.98
C LYS A 180 42.10 -18.83 -28.91
N PHE A 181 41.13 -17.94 -29.12
CA PHE A 181 40.01 -17.71 -28.21
C PHE A 181 39.17 -18.98 -28.02
N THR A 182 38.70 -19.59 -29.11
CA THR A 182 37.89 -20.81 -29.07
C THR A 182 38.64 -21.99 -28.47
N HIS A 183 39.93 -22.16 -28.78
CA HIS A 183 40.77 -23.20 -28.18
C HIS A 183 40.93 -22.98 -26.68
N GLY A 184 41.22 -21.76 -26.26
CA GLY A 184 41.40 -21.40 -24.87
C GLY A 184 40.14 -21.52 -24.02
N CYS A 185 38.98 -21.18 -24.58
CA CYS A 185 37.68 -21.42 -23.93
C CYS A 185 37.38 -22.92 -23.74
N ARG A 186 37.87 -23.79 -24.64
CA ARG A 186 37.66 -25.25 -24.57
C ARG A 186 38.68 -25.96 -23.68
N ASN A 187 39.89 -25.43 -23.54
CA ASN A 187 41.00 -26.04 -22.81
C ASN A 187 41.33 -25.28 -21.51
N THR A 188 40.44 -25.37 -20.51
CA THR A 188 40.60 -24.74 -19.18
C THR A 188 41.72 -25.33 -18.30
N ARG A 189 42.49 -26.30 -18.79
CA ARG A 189 43.55 -27.00 -18.03
C ARG A 189 44.90 -26.27 -18.02
N GLN A 190 45.10 -25.29 -18.88
CA GLN A 190 46.31 -24.46 -18.90
C GLN A 190 46.03 -23.11 -18.22
N HIS A 191 47.06 -22.36 -17.82
CA HIS A 191 46.98 -21.00 -17.25
C HIS A 191 46.43 -19.94 -18.24
N PHE A 192 45.50 -20.34 -19.09
CA PHE A 192 44.89 -19.51 -20.11
C PHE A 192 43.75 -18.69 -19.50
N ILE A 193 43.80 -17.37 -19.71
CA ILE A 193 42.73 -16.44 -19.35
C ILE A 193 41.83 -16.32 -20.58
N PRO A 194 40.62 -16.94 -20.59
CA PRO A 194 39.81 -17.12 -21.80
C PRO A 194 39.51 -15.81 -22.55
N PHE A 195 39.41 -14.72 -21.79
CA PHE A 195 38.92 -13.44 -22.26
C PHE A 195 40.00 -12.42 -22.60
N LEU A 196 41.30 -12.76 -22.41
CA LEU A 196 42.41 -11.82 -22.60
C LEU A 196 42.52 -11.28 -24.04
N HIS A 197 42.05 -12.06 -25.02
CA HIS A 197 42.13 -11.74 -26.45
C HIS A 197 40.83 -11.13 -27.02
N SER A 198 39.82 -10.85 -26.18
CA SER A 198 38.58 -10.23 -26.63
C SER A 198 38.62 -8.71 -26.42
N SER A 199 38.26 -7.95 -27.45
CA SER A 199 38.25 -6.48 -27.40
C SER A 199 37.02 -5.92 -26.69
N LEU A 200 35.98 -6.71 -26.50
CA LEU A 200 34.78 -6.31 -25.77
C LEU A 200 34.16 -7.54 -25.10
N VAL A 201 34.13 -7.54 -23.77
CA VAL A 201 33.47 -8.56 -22.97
C VAL A 201 32.36 -7.90 -22.14
N HIS A 202 31.11 -8.22 -22.47
CA HIS A 202 29.96 -7.83 -21.67
C HIS A 202 29.45 -9.04 -20.88
N CYS A 203 29.41 -8.97 -19.56
CA CYS A 203 29.00 -10.07 -18.70
C CYS A 203 27.64 -9.80 -18.04
N ALA A 204 26.76 -10.79 -18.10
CA ALA A 204 25.49 -10.84 -17.38
C ALA A 204 25.48 -12.02 -16.41
N ILE A 205 25.04 -11.81 -15.18
CA ILE A 205 24.71 -12.89 -14.24
C ILE A 205 23.28 -13.37 -14.52
N LEU A 206 23.12 -14.68 -14.69
CA LEU A 206 21.82 -15.34 -14.62
C LEU A 206 21.71 -16.03 -13.27
N HIS A 207 20.79 -15.55 -12.43
CA HIS A 207 20.47 -16.19 -11.16
C HIS A 207 19.07 -16.76 -11.23
N SER A 208 18.97 -18.08 -11.42
CA SER A 208 17.80 -18.96 -11.21
C SER A 208 17.77 -20.03 -12.31
N ALA A 209 17.27 -21.23 -11.96
CA ALA A 209 17.03 -22.31 -12.92
C ALA A 209 15.94 -21.98 -13.98
N LEU A 210 15.29 -20.81 -13.89
CA LEU A 210 14.17 -20.39 -14.73
C LEU A 210 14.30 -18.97 -15.32
N ASP A 211 15.30 -18.18 -14.94
CA ASP A 211 15.41 -16.78 -15.37
C ASP A 211 16.19 -16.69 -16.69
N VAL A 212 15.49 -16.95 -17.79
CA VAL A 212 15.97 -16.53 -19.12
C VAL A 212 15.89 -15.00 -19.16
N LEU A 213 17.02 -14.33 -19.38
CA LEU A 213 17.04 -12.88 -19.58
C LEU A 213 16.10 -12.56 -20.76
N PRO A 214 15.09 -11.68 -20.59
CA PRO A 214 14.20 -11.31 -21.68
C PRO A 214 15.01 -10.80 -22.87
N PHE A 215 14.66 -11.26 -24.07
CA PHE A 215 15.44 -10.99 -25.27
C PHE A 215 15.57 -9.48 -25.53
N SER A 216 14.51 -8.72 -25.27
CA SER A 216 14.50 -7.25 -25.38
C SER A 216 15.53 -6.56 -24.49
N VAL A 217 15.77 -7.09 -23.28
CA VAL A 217 16.77 -6.54 -22.33
C VAL A 217 18.18 -6.86 -22.80
N GLU A 218 18.41 -8.09 -23.26
CA GLU A 218 19.68 -8.51 -23.86
C GLU A 218 20.04 -7.64 -25.07
N GLU A 219 19.08 -7.44 -25.99
CA GLU A 219 19.25 -6.63 -27.19
C GLU A 219 19.63 -5.18 -26.84
N GLN A 220 18.90 -4.52 -25.93
CA GLN A 220 19.19 -3.13 -25.55
C GLN A 220 20.59 -2.97 -24.94
N LYS A 221 21.00 -3.91 -24.09
CA LYS A 221 22.34 -3.89 -23.48
C LYS A 221 23.44 -4.08 -24.52
N LEU A 222 23.27 -5.06 -25.41
CA LEU A 222 24.22 -5.30 -26.50
C LEU A 222 24.33 -4.11 -27.44
N ARG A 223 23.20 -3.49 -27.81
CA ARG A 223 23.20 -2.24 -28.59
C ARG A 223 23.98 -1.12 -27.91
N GLY A 224 23.85 -0.99 -26.59
CA GLY A 224 24.61 -0.02 -25.80
C GLY A 224 26.11 -0.31 -25.73
N CYS A 225 26.51 -1.59 -25.72
CA CYS A 225 27.93 -1.98 -25.65
C CYS A 225 28.62 -1.95 -27.02
N LEU A 226 27.87 -2.17 -28.09
CA LEU A 226 28.36 -2.26 -29.46
C LEU A 226 27.94 -1.03 -30.28
N THR A 227 27.82 0.15 -29.65
CA THR A 227 27.44 1.42 -30.31
C THR A 227 28.36 1.81 -31.47
N HIS A 228 29.61 1.36 -31.44
CA HIS A 228 30.60 1.60 -32.49
C HIS A 228 30.48 0.61 -33.67
N CYS A 229 29.68 -0.44 -33.53
CA CYS A 229 29.40 -1.41 -34.58
C CYS A 229 28.06 -1.09 -35.25
N LYS A 230 27.97 -1.29 -36.58
CA LYS A 230 26.68 -1.25 -37.27
C LYS A 230 25.96 -2.57 -37.05
N LEU A 231 25.05 -2.60 -36.08
CA LEU A 231 24.35 -3.82 -35.68
C LEU A 231 23.12 -4.10 -36.55
N GLU A 232 22.97 -5.35 -36.95
CA GLU A 232 21.78 -5.89 -37.60
C GLU A 232 21.33 -7.13 -36.84
N TYR A 233 20.10 -7.16 -36.32
CA TYR A 233 19.57 -8.33 -35.62
C TYR A 233 18.75 -9.18 -36.60
N ILE A 234 19.09 -10.46 -36.69
CA ILE A 234 18.41 -11.44 -37.53
C ILE A 234 17.56 -12.33 -36.61
N TYR A 235 16.26 -12.06 -36.62
CA TYR A 235 15.30 -12.74 -35.77
C TYR A 235 14.82 -14.04 -36.39
N SER A 236 14.80 -15.14 -35.62
CA SER A 236 14.04 -16.32 -36.04
C SER A 236 12.54 -16.14 -35.86
N LYS A 237 11.77 -17.04 -36.47
CA LYS A 237 10.31 -17.09 -36.30
C LYS A 237 9.90 -17.23 -34.83
N THR A 238 10.67 -17.97 -34.03
CA THR A 238 10.42 -18.14 -32.60
C THR A 238 10.70 -16.85 -31.84
N ALA A 239 11.85 -16.21 -32.06
CA ALA A 239 12.20 -14.94 -31.43
C ALA A 239 11.22 -13.80 -31.79
N MET A 240 10.73 -13.76 -33.04
CA MET A 240 9.69 -12.81 -33.45
C MET A 240 8.38 -13.00 -32.68
N LYS A 241 7.97 -14.27 -32.43
CA LYS A 241 6.77 -14.56 -31.64
C LYS A 241 6.95 -14.17 -30.18
N GLU A 242 8.11 -14.44 -29.60
CA GLU A 242 8.45 -14.05 -28.23
C GLU A 242 8.47 -12.52 -28.08
N LEU A 243 9.10 -11.80 -29.01
CA LEU A 243 9.11 -10.34 -29.02
C LEU A 243 7.68 -9.76 -29.10
N GLN A 244 6.83 -10.31 -29.96
CA GLN A 244 5.43 -9.90 -30.05
C GLN A 244 4.66 -10.17 -28.75
N ALA A 245 4.91 -11.32 -28.11
CA ALA A 245 4.29 -11.65 -26.83
C ALA A 245 4.75 -10.71 -25.70
N GLU A 246 6.04 -10.35 -25.66
CA GLU A 246 6.59 -9.36 -24.72
C GLU A 246 5.95 -7.98 -24.93
N GLN A 247 5.83 -7.52 -26.18
CA GLN A 247 5.17 -6.25 -26.52
C GLN A 247 3.71 -6.24 -26.05
N ASN A 248 2.95 -7.30 -26.35
CA ASN A 248 1.55 -7.41 -25.93
C ASN A 248 1.43 -7.42 -24.39
N ALA A 249 2.33 -8.11 -23.69
CA ALA A 249 2.35 -8.13 -22.22
C ALA A 249 2.66 -6.75 -21.63
N GLN A 250 3.59 -6.00 -22.25
CA GLN A 250 3.94 -4.65 -21.82
C GLN A 250 2.80 -3.66 -22.05
N GLU A 251 2.04 -3.80 -23.13
CA GLU A 251 0.82 -3.01 -23.38
C GLU A 251 -0.27 -3.31 -22.34
N ASP A 252 -0.50 -4.59 -22.01
CA ASP A 252 -1.48 -5.00 -20.99
C ASP A 252 -1.10 -4.45 -19.60
N ILE A 253 0.16 -4.55 -19.19
CA ILE A 253 0.67 -3.97 -17.94
C ILE A 253 0.47 -2.45 -17.93
N SER A 254 0.80 -1.78 -19.04
CA SER A 254 0.63 -0.33 -19.17
C SER A 254 -0.83 0.09 -19.05
N TYR A 255 -1.74 -0.67 -19.66
CA TYR A 255 -3.17 -0.45 -19.57
C TYR A 255 -3.68 -0.63 -18.14
N LYS A 256 -3.37 -1.76 -17.48
CA LYS A 256 -3.74 -2.04 -16.08
C LYS A 256 -3.21 -1.00 -15.09
N THR A 257 -1.98 -0.52 -15.30
CA THR A 257 -1.38 0.52 -14.45
C THR A 257 -2.15 1.84 -14.60
N ARG A 258 -2.48 2.24 -15.83
CA ARG A 258 -3.25 3.48 -16.09
C ARG A 258 -4.65 3.43 -15.46
N THR A 259 -5.35 2.31 -15.59
CA THR A 259 -6.70 2.16 -15.01
C THR A 259 -6.66 2.16 -13.48
N HIS A 260 -5.68 1.47 -12.88
CA HIS A 260 -5.50 1.49 -11.42
C HIS A 260 -5.16 2.89 -10.88
N LEU A 261 -4.28 3.64 -11.54
CA LEU A 261 -3.95 5.02 -11.15
C LEU A 261 -5.16 5.95 -11.29
N ALA A 262 -5.97 5.80 -12.33
CA ALA A 262 -7.21 6.57 -12.51
C ALA A 262 -8.22 6.26 -11.39
N TYR A 263 -8.37 4.99 -11.02
CA TYR A 263 -9.20 4.57 -9.90
C TYR A 263 -8.73 5.16 -8.57
N LYS A 264 -7.42 5.09 -8.28
CA LYS A 264 -6.82 5.65 -7.07
C LYS A 264 -7.02 7.17 -6.97
N ARG A 265 -6.84 7.91 -8.07
CA ARG A 265 -7.11 9.35 -8.12
C ARG A 265 -8.57 9.69 -7.84
N ARG A 266 -9.51 8.93 -8.41
CA ARG A 266 -10.94 9.11 -8.12
C ARG A 266 -11.25 8.87 -6.64
N HIS A 267 -10.76 7.77 -6.06
CA HIS A 267 -10.97 7.48 -4.64
C HIS A 267 -10.39 8.56 -3.72
N SER A 268 -9.20 9.07 -4.03
CA SER A 268 -8.57 10.15 -3.25
C SER A 268 -9.35 11.46 -3.32
N LEU A 269 -9.95 11.79 -4.47
CA LEU A 269 -10.79 12.99 -4.63
C LEU A 269 -12.09 12.85 -3.85
N THR A 270 -12.73 11.67 -3.89
CA THR A 270 -13.97 11.43 -3.14
C THR A 270 -13.74 11.50 -1.63
N ALA A 271 -12.63 10.95 -1.12
CA ALA A 271 -12.27 11.04 0.30
C ALA A 271 -12.08 12.50 0.75
N GLY A 272 -11.41 13.33 -0.07
CA GLY A 272 -11.22 14.76 0.22
C GLY A 272 -12.54 15.55 0.27
N ILE A 273 -13.53 15.19 -0.54
CA ILE A 273 -14.86 15.82 -0.52
C ILE A 273 -15.60 15.48 0.78
N PHE A 274 -15.60 14.21 1.19
CA PHE A 274 -16.24 13.79 2.45
C PHE A 274 -15.60 14.42 3.70
N ASP A 275 -14.27 14.51 3.74
CA ASP A 275 -13.57 15.17 4.84
C ASP A 275 -13.89 16.67 4.92
N LEU A 276 -14.01 17.34 3.77
CA LEU A 276 -14.43 18.74 3.70
C LEU A 276 -15.85 18.93 4.23
N ASP A 277 -16.81 18.13 3.75
CA ASP A 277 -18.21 18.18 4.21
C ASP A 277 -18.32 17.93 5.72
N ARG A 278 -17.55 16.97 6.25
CA ARG A 278 -17.49 16.69 7.69
C ARG A 278 -16.95 17.87 8.49
N ASN A 279 -15.85 18.47 8.05
CA ASN A 279 -15.23 19.60 8.74
C ASN A 279 -16.15 20.84 8.74
N MET A 280 -16.87 21.08 7.64
CA MET A 280 -17.86 22.14 7.57
C MET A 280 -19.05 21.88 8.49
N ASN A 281 -19.55 20.65 8.55
CA ASN A 281 -20.63 20.31 9.45
C ASN A 281 -20.24 20.57 10.91
N LYS A 282 -19.01 20.20 11.30
CA LYS A 282 -18.45 20.51 12.62
C LYS A 282 -18.40 22.02 12.87
N ALA A 283 -17.91 22.80 11.91
CA ALA A 283 -17.88 24.26 12.03
C ALA A 283 -19.28 24.86 12.19
N LEU A 284 -20.26 24.37 11.41
CA LEU A 284 -21.65 24.79 11.49
C LEU A 284 -22.27 24.46 12.85
N CYS A 285 -22.06 23.25 13.35
CA CYS A 285 -22.50 22.84 14.69
C CYS A 285 -21.92 23.76 15.77
N ALA A 286 -20.62 24.07 15.70
CA ALA A 286 -19.97 24.99 16.63
C ALA A 286 -20.53 26.42 16.57
N ILE A 287 -20.83 26.93 15.38
CA ILE A 287 -21.48 28.24 15.22
C ILE A 287 -22.85 28.25 15.88
N ILE A 288 -23.70 27.25 15.58
CA ILE A 288 -25.06 27.16 16.12
C ILE A 288 -25.04 26.99 17.64
N GLN A 289 -24.12 26.18 18.17
CA GLN A 289 -24.00 25.94 19.60
C GLN A 289 -23.68 27.21 20.40
N ASN A 290 -23.01 28.18 19.78
CA ASN A 290 -22.65 29.45 20.39
C ASN A 290 -23.69 30.58 20.22
N MET A 291 -24.79 30.32 19.49
CA MET A 291 -25.84 31.33 19.29
C MET A 291 -26.65 31.60 20.57
N ASN A 292 -27.12 32.83 20.71
CA ASN A 292 -28.03 33.22 21.79
C ASN A 292 -29.49 32.93 21.43
N GLY A 293 -30.37 32.87 22.43
CA GLY A 293 -31.79 32.57 22.32
C GLY A 293 -32.53 33.37 21.24
N PRO A 294 -32.35 34.71 21.15
CA PRO A 294 -33.00 35.51 20.12
C PRO A 294 -32.56 35.17 18.69
N GLN A 295 -31.40 34.54 18.52
CA GLN A 295 -30.88 34.10 17.23
C GLN A 295 -31.41 32.71 16.86
N VAL A 296 -31.97 31.93 17.77
CA VAL A 296 -32.42 30.56 17.47
C VAL A 296 -33.86 30.35 17.91
N ASN A 297 -34.72 30.09 16.93
CA ASN A 297 -36.11 29.73 17.21
C ASN A 297 -36.29 28.22 17.18
N ILE A 298 -36.33 27.58 18.36
CA ILE A 298 -36.56 26.13 18.49
C ILE A 298 -38.06 25.84 18.36
N LYS A 299 -38.42 25.07 17.33
CA LYS A 299 -39.81 24.67 17.03
C LYS A 299 -40.21 23.36 17.68
N LYS A 300 -39.31 22.37 17.66
CA LYS A 300 -39.57 21.03 18.18
C LYS A 300 -38.29 20.44 18.73
N ARG A 301 -38.43 19.64 19.78
CA ARG A 301 -37.37 18.77 20.30
C ARG A 301 -37.97 17.40 20.55
N THR A 302 -37.30 16.36 20.10
CA THR A 302 -37.73 14.97 20.25
C THR A 302 -36.55 14.20 20.81
N CYS A 303 -36.72 13.50 21.93
CA CYS A 303 -35.73 12.50 22.34
C CYS A 303 -35.82 11.33 21.35
N ILE A 304 -34.71 10.99 20.72
CA ILE A 304 -34.63 9.91 19.73
C ILE A 304 -33.77 8.74 20.21
N GLY A 305 -33.09 8.89 21.35
CA GLY A 305 -32.26 7.83 21.90
C GLY A 305 -31.83 8.14 23.31
N HIS A 306 -31.48 7.10 24.05
CA HIS A 306 -30.99 7.19 25.42
C HIS A 306 -30.06 6.02 25.72
N THR A 307 -29.21 6.19 26.73
CA THR A 307 -28.33 5.10 27.18
C THR A 307 -29.10 4.12 28.05
N CYS A 308 -28.93 2.83 27.77
CA CYS A 308 -29.39 1.72 28.59
C CYS A 308 -28.19 0.80 28.84
N GLY A 309 -27.73 0.69 30.09
CA GLY A 309 -26.45 0.08 30.41
C GLY A 309 -25.28 0.85 29.78
N GLU A 310 -24.43 0.15 29.02
CA GLU A 310 -23.25 0.72 28.35
C GLU A 310 -23.52 1.15 26.89
N GLU A 311 -24.75 1.01 26.40
CA GLU A 311 -25.10 1.29 25.00
C GLU A 311 -26.01 2.51 24.87
N LEU A 312 -25.71 3.39 23.91
CA LEU A 312 -26.62 4.42 23.43
C LEU A 312 -27.55 3.83 22.36
N ILE A 313 -28.83 3.67 22.69
CA ILE A 313 -29.83 3.16 21.75
C ILE A 313 -30.46 4.35 21.03
N ILE A 314 -30.35 4.38 19.70
CA ILE A 314 -30.96 5.41 18.84
C ILE A 314 -32.09 4.76 18.05
N TYR A 315 -33.29 5.30 18.25
CA TYR A 315 -34.49 4.89 17.55
C TYR A 315 -34.64 5.72 16.28
N ASN A 316 -35.01 5.03 15.20
CA ASN A 316 -35.22 5.66 13.90
C ASN A 316 -36.24 6.81 14.01
N SER A 317 -35.99 7.92 13.33
CA SER A 317 -36.88 9.07 13.38
C SER A 317 -38.27 8.77 12.79
N SER A 318 -38.38 7.76 11.92
CA SER A 318 -39.62 7.30 11.28
C SER A 318 -40.61 6.63 12.24
N ILE A 319 -40.13 5.92 13.27
CA ILE A 319 -40.97 5.19 14.24
C ILE A 319 -41.41 6.04 15.44
N LEU A 320 -40.90 7.27 15.55
CA LEU A 320 -41.19 8.20 16.64
C LEU A 320 -42.47 9.00 16.38
N HIS A 321 -43.61 8.35 16.59
CA HIS A 321 -44.93 8.98 16.54
C HIS A 321 -45.32 9.63 17.88
N ALA A 322 -46.37 10.47 17.88
CA ALA A 322 -46.83 11.17 19.09
C ALA A 322 -47.18 10.24 20.27
N LYS A 323 -47.51 8.96 19.98
CA LYS A 323 -47.81 7.91 20.96
C LYS A 323 -46.56 7.16 21.45
N ASN A 324 -45.47 7.15 20.68
CA ASN A 324 -44.24 6.40 20.98
C ASN A 324 -43.11 7.39 21.32
N LYS A 325 -43.16 7.93 22.54
CA LYS A 325 -42.14 8.89 23.00
C LYS A 325 -41.04 8.15 23.73
N VAL A 326 -39.79 8.36 23.31
CA VAL A 326 -38.62 7.94 24.09
C VAL A 326 -38.49 8.87 25.29
N LEU A 327 -38.49 8.31 26.50
CA LEU A 327 -38.19 9.06 27.71
C LEU A 327 -36.66 9.22 27.82
N PRO A 328 -36.15 10.45 28.00
CA PRO A 328 -34.71 10.66 28.09
C PRO A 328 -34.18 10.13 29.42
N GLN A 329 -33.15 9.30 29.37
CA GLN A 329 -32.46 8.70 30.51
C GLN A 329 -30.96 8.62 30.24
N GLY A 330 -30.13 8.75 31.28
CA GLY A 330 -28.66 8.79 31.12
C GLY A 330 -28.23 9.78 30.03
N MET A 331 -27.27 9.41 29.19
CA MET A 331 -26.93 10.22 28.02
C MET A 331 -28.00 10.03 26.94
N SER A 332 -28.60 11.13 26.50
CA SER A 332 -29.75 11.12 25.59
C SER A 332 -29.48 11.90 24.31
N MET A 333 -29.97 11.37 23.20
CA MET A 333 -29.92 12.01 21.89
C MET A 333 -31.23 12.74 21.61
N PHE A 334 -31.13 14.02 21.28
CA PHE A 334 -32.27 14.86 20.92
C PHE A 334 -32.18 15.33 19.48
N LEU A 335 -33.29 15.18 18.76
CA LEU A 335 -33.50 15.78 17.46
C LEU A 335 -34.23 17.12 17.64
N VAL A 336 -33.55 18.22 17.35
CA VAL A 336 -34.05 19.58 17.52
C VAL A 336 -34.32 20.23 16.16
N LYS A 337 -35.55 20.67 15.94
CA LYS A 337 -35.94 21.49 14.79
C LYS A 337 -35.80 22.95 15.17
N ALA A 338 -34.87 23.66 14.54
CA ALA A 338 -34.56 25.05 14.82
C ALA A 338 -34.66 25.92 13.56
N THR A 339 -34.85 27.23 13.75
CA THR A 339 -34.70 28.24 12.70
C THR A 339 -33.59 29.20 13.11
N VAL A 340 -32.60 29.40 12.23
CA VAL A 340 -31.39 30.19 12.48
C VAL A 340 -31.21 31.26 11.38
N PRO A 341 -30.67 32.45 11.68
CA PRO A 341 -30.39 33.49 10.71
C PRO A 341 -29.41 33.01 9.63
N THR A 342 -29.78 33.18 8.37
CA THR A 342 -28.95 32.82 7.21
C THR A 342 -27.59 33.52 7.30
N LYS A 343 -27.56 34.79 7.71
CA LYS A 343 -26.33 35.59 7.81
C LYS A 343 -25.30 34.98 8.77
N ASP A 344 -25.74 34.30 9.82
CA ASP A 344 -24.86 33.79 10.87
C ASP A 344 -24.23 32.43 10.49
N ILE A 345 -24.85 31.69 9.56
CA ILE A 345 -24.39 30.36 9.12
C ILE A 345 -23.87 30.30 7.68
N ARG A 346 -24.00 31.40 6.91
CA ARG A 346 -23.68 31.45 5.47
C ARG A 346 -22.26 30.98 5.15
N HIS A 347 -21.29 31.35 5.99
CA HIS A 347 -19.88 31.03 5.77
C HIS A 347 -19.53 29.55 6.02
N ALA A 348 -20.40 28.80 6.70
CA ALA A 348 -20.19 27.39 7.03
C ALA A 348 -21.01 26.44 6.13
N MET A 349 -21.61 26.93 5.04
CA MET A 349 -22.35 26.11 4.07
C MET A 349 -21.80 26.29 2.66
N HIS A 350 -21.33 25.22 2.01
CA HIS A 350 -20.73 25.29 0.67
C HIS A 350 -21.75 25.40 -0.47
N SER A 351 -22.97 24.94 -0.25
CA SER A 351 -23.95 24.85 -1.33
C SER A 351 -24.80 26.11 -1.40
N THR A 352 -24.47 27.00 -2.34
CA THR A 352 -25.33 28.14 -2.74
C THR A 352 -26.74 27.66 -3.13
N ALA A 353 -26.89 26.43 -3.64
CA ALA A 353 -28.18 25.80 -3.95
C ALA A 353 -29.04 25.45 -2.73
N VAL A 354 -28.53 25.59 -1.49
CA VAL A 354 -29.30 25.35 -0.25
C VAL A 354 -30.08 26.59 0.17
N PHE A 355 -29.58 27.78 -0.16
CA PHE A 355 -30.26 29.02 0.18
C PHE A 355 -31.37 29.27 -0.84
N LYS A 356 -32.62 29.23 -0.38
CA LYS A 356 -33.68 29.93 -1.11
C LYS A 356 -33.27 31.40 -1.15
N GLU A 357 -32.94 31.91 -2.33
CA GLU A 357 -32.59 33.31 -2.54
C GLU A 357 -33.65 34.20 -1.86
N GLY A 358 -33.20 35.07 -0.96
CA GLY A 358 -34.07 36.00 -0.22
C GLY A 358 -34.57 35.55 1.17
N SER A 359 -34.25 34.33 1.65
CA SER A 359 -34.65 33.95 3.02
C SER A 359 -33.63 34.42 4.07
N ASP A 360 -34.06 35.27 5.00
CA ASP A 360 -33.26 35.74 6.15
C ASP A 360 -33.00 34.64 7.19
N THR A 361 -33.73 33.53 7.13
CA THR A 361 -33.59 32.41 8.07
C THR A 361 -33.55 31.05 7.37
N GLN A 362 -32.94 30.07 8.01
CA GLN A 362 -32.85 28.68 7.56
C GLN A 362 -33.44 27.75 8.61
N LYS A 363 -34.18 26.74 8.14
CA LYS A 363 -34.69 25.66 8.99
C LYS A 363 -33.65 24.54 9.06
N MET A 364 -33.32 24.12 10.28
CA MET A 364 -32.26 23.16 10.56
C MET A 364 -32.80 22.01 11.42
N MET A 365 -32.31 20.82 11.15
CA MET A 365 -32.32 19.67 12.06
C MET A 365 -30.97 19.63 12.77
N LEU A 366 -31.00 19.57 14.10
CA LEU A 366 -29.82 19.46 14.93
C LEU A 366 -29.90 18.18 15.75
N TYR A 367 -28.84 17.40 15.74
CA TYR A 367 -28.69 16.23 16.59
C TYR A 367 -27.84 16.65 17.78
N CYS A 368 -28.47 16.62 18.95
CA CYS A 368 -27.90 17.12 20.19
C CYS A 368 -27.70 15.96 21.15
N LEU A 369 -26.46 15.75 21.58
CA LEU A 369 -26.13 14.81 22.65
C LEU A 369 -26.21 15.55 23.99
N VAL A 370 -26.94 15.00 24.95
CA VAL A 370 -27.24 15.62 26.24
C VAL A 370 -26.90 14.66 27.37
N ASN A 371 -26.11 15.10 28.34
CA ASN A 371 -25.81 14.30 29.52
C ASN A 371 -27.02 14.19 30.44
N GLY A 372 -27.12 13.09 31.19
CA GLY A 372 -28.26 12.83 32.06
C GLY A 372 -28.52 13.92 33.11
N SER A 373 -27.44 14.45 33.69
CA SER A 373 -27.48 15.57 34.64
C SER A 373 -28.02 16.88 34.03
N ASP A 374 -27.93 17.02 32.71
CA ASP A 374 -28.20 18.24 31.99
C ASP A 374 -29.55 18.25 31.26
N ILE A 375 -30.25 17.10 31.17
CA ILE A 375 -31.52 16.95 30.45
C ILE A 375 -32.54 18.01 30.90
N THR A 376 -32.76 18.18 32.20
CA THR A 376 -33.76 19.11 32.72
C THR A 376 -33.41 20.55 32.33
N ASN A 377 -32.14 20.94 32.47
CA ASN A 377 -31.66 22.27 32.11
C ASN A 377 -31.80 22.50 30.60
N PHE A 378 -31.35 21.55 29.78
CA PHE A 378 -31.51 21.60 28.32
C PHE A 378 -32.98 21.77 27.90
N LEU A 379 -33.90 21.00 28.50
CA LEU A 379 -35.33 21.08 28.19
C LEU A 379 -35.94 22.43 28.62
N CYS A 380 -35.52 22.98 29.75
CA CYS A 380 -35.92 24.30 30.23
C CYS A 380 -35.39 25.40 29.31
N GLU A 381 -34.12 25.35 28.94
CA GLU A 381 -33.50 26.34 28.08
C GLU A 381 -34.15 26.33 26.69
N CYS A 382 -34.40 25.16 26.10
CA CYS A 382 -35.09 25.05 24.82
C CYS A 382 -36.51 25.66 24.81
N LYS A 383 -37.15 25.89 25.96
CA LYS A 383 -38.46 26.57 26.07
C LYS A 383 -38.33 28.10 26.17
N ASN A 384 -37.18 28.63 26.60
CA ASN A 384 -36.99 30.02 26.99
C ASN A 384 -36.33 30.90 25.90
N GLY A 385 -36.64 30.67 24.63
CA GLY A 385 -35.96 31.31 23.48
C GLY A 385 -36.00 32.85 23.43
N ASN A 386 -36.85 33.51 24.21
CA ASN A 386 -37.03 34.98 24.17
C ASN A 386 -36.07 35.77 25.09
N LYS A 387 -35.26 35.12 25.94
CA LYS A 387 -34.32 35.81 26.83
C LYS A 387 -33.02 36.17 26.11
N ARG A 388 -32.60 37.44 26.16
CA ARG A 388 -31.47 37.97 25.34
C ARG A 388 -30.09 37.35 25.64
N SER A 389 -29.83 36.93 26.87
CA SER A 389 -28.54 36.35 27.31
C SER A 389 -28.51 34.81 27.34
N HIS A 390 -29.60 34.17 26.94
CA HIS A 390 -29.80 32.74 27.10
C HIS A 390 -29.12 31.96 25.97
N LYS A 391 -28.49 30.82 26.26
CA LYS A 391 -27.84 29.96 25.25
C LYS A 391 -28.56 28.62 25.17
N PRO A 392 -29.47 28.42 24.19
CA PRO A 392 -30.38 27.26 24.19
C PRO A 392 -29.67 25.90 24.06
N PHE A 393 -28.43 25.89 23.59
CA PHE A 393 -27.62 24.68 23.40
C PHE A 393 -26.46 24.56 24.39
N TYR A 394 -26.46 25.34 25.48
CA TYR A 394 -25.37 25.30 26.47
C TYR A 394 -25.21 23.92 27.12
N TYR A 395 -26.33 23.26 27.42
CA TYR A 395 -26.40 21.97 28.11
C TYR A 395 -26.39 20.76 27.16
N CYS A 396 -25.94 20.95 25.91
CA CYS A 396 -25.86 19.88 24.93
C CYS A 396 -24.65 20.07 24.01
N GLN A 397 -24.24 19.01 23.33
CA GLN A 397 -23.30 19.09 22.23
C GLN A 397 -24.02 18.82 20.92
N ILE A 398 -23.92 19.74 19.96
CA ILE A 398 -24.48 19.54 18.63
C ILE A 398 -23.48 18.70 17.84
N ILE A 399 -23.86 17.46 17.52
CA ILE A 399 -22.95 16.48 16.91
C ILE A 399 -23.05 16.49 15.39
N PHE A 400 -24.24 16.82 14.89
CA PHE A 400 -24.53 16.85 13.47
C PHE A 400 -25.67 17.83 13.20
N SER A 401 -25.60 18.51 12.06
CA SER A 401 -26.66 19.41 11.60
C SER A 401 -27.01 19.17 10.14
N HIS A 402 -28.28 19.26 9.79
CA HIS A 402 -28.73 19.15 8.41
C HIS A 402 -29.79 20.20 8.08
N HIS A 403 -29.75 20.70 6.85
CA HIS A 403 -30.70 21.70 6.37
C HIS A 403 -32.03 21.06 5.96
N LEU A 404 -33.15 21.63 6.39
CA LEU A 404 -34.48 21.19 5.94
C LEU A 404 -34.83 21.87 4.62
N ARG A 405 -34.47 21.25 3.49
CA ARG A 405 -34.88 21.74 2.16
C ARG A 405 -36.39 21.57 1.93
N ASP A 406 -36.97 20.48 2.44
CA ASP A 406 -38.40 20.16 2.37
C ASP A 406 -38.83 19.40 3.65
N PRO A 407 -39.93 19.77 4.34
CA PRO A 407 -40.44 19.01 5.48
C PRO A 407 -40.83 17.54 5.16
N SER A 408 -40.95 17.17 3.88
CA SER A 408 -41.21 15.80 3.41
C SER A 408 -39.94 14.98 3.13
N MET A 409 -38.77 15.62 3.01
CA MET A 409 -37.48 14.93 2.84
C MET A 409 -36.80 14.78 4.20
N LEU A 410 -37.19 13.73 4.93
CA LEU A 410 -36.27 13.12 5.89
C LEU A 410 -35.13 12.47 5.10
N LEU A 411 -33.92 12.47 5.65
CA LEU A 411 -32.83 11.69 5.07
C LEU A 411 -33.29 10.22 4.99
N PRO A 412 -32.96 9.48 3.92
CA PRO A 412 -33.17 8.04 3.91
C PRO A 412 -32.55 7.42 5.17
N GLU A 413 -33.25 6.47 5.79
CA GLU A 413 -32.91 5.94 7.12
C GLU A 413 -31.44 5.45 7.21
N HIS A 414 -30.97 4.74 6.18
CA HIS A 414 -29.58 4.27 6.08
C HIS A 414 -28.55 5.41 6.01
N MET A 415 -28.90 6.56 5.42
CA MET A 415 -28.02 7.73 5.37
C MET A 415 -27.99 8.45 6.70
N GLU A 416 -29.15 8.61 7.37
CA GLU A 416 -29.23 9.19 8.72
C GLU A 416 -28.38 8.39 9.71
N GLU A 417 -28.51 7.06 9.68
CA GLU A 417 -27.72 6.15 10.51
C GLU A 417 -26.22 6.29 10.25
N GLN A 418 -25.77 6.22 9.00
CA GLN A 418 -24.35 6.31 8.66
C GLN A 418 -23.74 7.64 9.14
N MET A 419 -24.42 8.77 8.87
CA MET A 419 -23.94 10.09 9.28
C MET A 419 -23.86 10.22 10.80
N LEU A 420 -24.83 9.66 11.53
CA LEU A 420 -24.81 9.67 12.98
C LEU A 420 -23.71 8.77 13.56
N ARG A 421 -23.48 7.58 12.98
CA ARG A 421 -22.38 6.69 13.39
C ARG A 421 -21.04 7.40 13.26
N GLU A 422 -20.81 8.05 12.12
CA GLU A 422 -19.58 8.80 11.85
C GLU A 422 -19.44 10.02 12.78
N ALA A 423 -20.54 10.75 13.01
CA ALA A 423 -20.53 11.89 13.93
C ALA A 423 -20.21 11.43 15.37
N LEU A 424 -20.85 10.36 15.83
CA LEU A 424 -20.69 9.79 17.18
C LEU A 424 -19.32 9.17 17.42
N ALA A 425 -18.64 8.67 16.37
CA ALA A 425 -17.27 8.17 16.50
C ALA A 425 -16.27 9.25 16.99
N GLY A 426 -16.60 10.53 16.81
CA GLY A 426 -15.82 11.65 17.37
C GLY A 426 -16.08 11.93 18.85
N PHE A 427 -16.97 11.17 19.47
CA PHE A 427 -17.41 11.30 20.86
C PHE A 427 -17.11 9.97 21.54
N ASN A 428 -16.71 9.99 22.82
CA ASN A 428 -16.36 8.76 23.55
C ASN A 428 -17.61 7.93 23.93
N VAL A 429 -18.48 7.64 22.95
CA VAL A 429 -19.67 6.80 23.09
C VAL A 429 -19.29 5.40 22.60
N MET A 430 -19.00 4.51 23.55
CA MET A 430 -18.32 3.23 23.29
C MET A 430 -19.19 2.23 22.51
N ASN A 431 -20.53 2.30 22.64
CA ASN A 431 -21.45 1.42 21.92
C ASN A 431 -22.71 2.18 21.48
N VAL A 432 -23.02 2.19 20.18
CA VAL A 432 -24.23 2.80 19.62
C VAL A 432 -25.03 1.74 18.88
N ARG A 433 -26.29 1.55 19.28
CA ARG A 433 -27.22 0.59 18.65
C ARG A 433 -28.38 1.34 17.99
N TYR A 434 -28.59 1.10 16.70
CA TYR A 434 -29.74 1.61 15.97
C TYR A 434 -30.87 0.60 16.03
N SER A 435 -32.08 1.06 16.32
CA SER A 435 -33.24 0.20 16.49
C SER A 435 -34.45 0.74 15.72
N ASP A 436 -35.02 -0.13 14.89
CA ASP A 436 -36.26 0.12 14.15
C ASP A 436 -37.51 -0.35 14.91
N THR A 437 -37.34 -0.87 16.13
CA THR A 437 -38.44 -1.36 16.97
C THR A 437 -38.39 -0.72 18.36
N MET A 438 -39.51 -0.10 18.76
CA MET A 438 -39.66 0.36 20.15
C MET A 438 -39.97 -0.86 21.03
N PRO A 439 -39.41 -0.94 22.26
CA PRO A 439 -39.85 -1.94 23.22
C PRO A 439 -41.34 -1.70 23.52
N LEU A 440 -42.19 -2.70 23.22
CA LEU A 440 -43.63 -2.62 23.48
C LEU A 440 -43.84 -2.51 24.99
N GLU A 441 -44.72 -1.59 25.42
CA GLU A 441 -45.04 -1.35 26.84
C GLU A 441 -45.55 -2.62 27.58
N GLY A 442 -45.87 -3.70 26.86
CA GLY A 442 -46.30 -5.00 27.40
C GLY A 442 -45.20 -6.01 27.71
N ASP A 443 -43.99 -5.87 27.16
CA ASP A 443 -42.88 -6.83 27.36
C ASP A 443 -41.99 -6.50 28.56
N GLN A 444 -42.26 -5.41 29.28
CA GLN A 444 -41.54 -5.06 30.52
C GLN A 444 -41.82 -6.01 31.71
N LYS A 445 -42.57 -7.09 31.51
CA LYS A 445 -42.71 -8.19 32.48
C LYS A 445 -41.75 -9.37 32.23
N GLN A 446 -41.01 -9.40 31.12
CA GLN A 446 -39.83 -10.26 31.02
C GLN A 446 -38.60 -9.40 31.34
N GLU A 447 -37.94 -9.78 32.43
CA GLU A 447 -36.77 -9.16 33.07
C GLU A 447 -35.84 -8.42 32.09
N LEU A 448 -36.09 -7.12 31.90
CA LEU A 448 -35.01 -6.18 31.59
C LEU A 448 -34.18 -6.04 32.87
N PRO A 449 -32.84 -6.09 32.79
CA PRO A 449 -32.00 -5.83 33.96
C PRO A 449 -32.34 -4.43 34.47
N SER A 450 -32.93 -4.38 35.65
CA SER A 450 -33.30 -3.14 36.30
C SER A 450 -32.08 -2.24 36.36
N CYS A 451 -32.11 -1.10 35.67
CA CYS A 451 -31.19 0.01 35.91
C CYS A 451 -31.50 0.58 37.30
N SER A 452 -31.09 -0.16 38.33
CA SER A 452 -31.07 0.29 39.71
C SER A 452 -29.92 1.27 39.86
N LEU A 453 -30.21 2.39 40.54
CA LEU A 453 -29.24 3.42 40.90
C LEU A 453 -28.01 2.78 41.54
N MET A 454 -26.86 2.84 40.88
CA MET A 454 -25.58 2.71 41.59
C MET A 454 -25.42 3.97 42.43
N GLU A 455 -25.70 3.85 43.73
CA GLU A 455 -25.35 4.86 44.73
C GLU A 455 -23.83 5.08 44.71
N ALA A 456 -23.44 6.32 44.40
CA ALA A 456 -22.06 6.77 44.54
C ALA A 456 -21.68 6.74 46.03
N SER A 457 -20.84 5.79 46.40
CA SER A 457 -20.20 5.72 47.70
C SER A 457 -19.28 6.94 47.86
N THR A 458 -19.74 7.92 48.63
CA THR A 458 -18.97 9.11 48.98
C THR A 458 -17.97 8.73 50.07
N GLN A 459 -16.73 8.42 49.72
CA GLN A 459 -15.63 8.34 50.69
C GLN A 459 -15.13 9.76 50.99
N ALA A 460 -15.67 10.36 52.05
CA ALA A 460 -15.07 11.52 52.69
C ALA A 460 -13.83 11.08 53.47
N SER A 461 -12.65 11.29 52.89
CA SER A 461 -11.38 11.22 53.60
C SER A 461 -11.14 12.57 54.30
N HIS A 462 -11.34 12.60 55.61
CA HIS A 462 -10.76 13.64 56.46
C HIS A 462 -9.28 13.33 56.69
N SER A 463 -8.40 14.15 56.10
CA SER A 463 -7.01 14.29 56.54
C SER A 463 -6.70 15.77 56.79
N ARG A 464 -6.16 16.01 57.98
CA ARG A 464 -5.77 17.29 58.61
C ARG A 464 -4.57 17.95 57.91
N GLN A 465 -4.46 19.27 58.00
CA GLN A 465 -3.33 20.03 58.59
C GLN A 465 -3.62 21.55 58.55
N MET A 466 -3.71 22.20 59.71
CA MET A 466 -2.70 23.10 60.30
C MET A 466 -2.38 24.36 59.48
N THR A 467 -3.06 25.48 59.79
CA THR A 467 -2.47 26.68 60.42
C THR A 467 -3.59 27.58 60.92
#